data_AF-A0A4Y2S545-F1
#
_entry.id   AF-A0A4Y2S545-F1
#
_cell.length_a   1.000
_cell.length_b   1.000
_cell.length_c   1.000
_cell.angle_alpha   90.00
_cell.angle_beta   90.00
_cell.angle_gamma   90.00
#
_symmetry.space_group_name_H-M   'P 1'
#
loop_
_entity.id
_entity.type
_entity.pdbx_description
1 polymer ?
#
loop_
_entity_poly.entity_id
_entity_poly.type
_entity_poly.pdbx_seq_one_letter_code
_entity_poly.pdbx_strand_id
1 'polypeptide(L)'
;MICGGLVHSGFMPNFIANETPSHDNEETYINDSLSFVSQVKPIAEFITKFSSFSKLTRILAYCFRFVNNIRSPSKKFSGPLTAAELVVAENLIIQLLQEQEFSVEIHILRKNKPLP
;
A
#
# COMPACT_ATOMS: atom_id res chain seq x y z
N MET A 1 -16.82 8.65 -32.23
CA MET A 1 -17.43 9.21 -31.01
C MET A 1 -16.94 8.35 -29.86
N ILE A 2 -15.98 8.86 -29.11
CA ILE A 2 -15.24 8.16 -28.06
C ILE A 2 -15.97 8.35 -26.73
N CYS A 3 -16.41 7.28 -26.08
CA CYS A 3 -16.85 7.32 -24.68
C CYS A 3 -15.74 6.70 -23.83
N GLY A 4 -14.91 7.59 -23.27
CA GLY A 4 -13.79 7.26 -22.39
C GLY A 4 -14.24 6.68 -21.05
N GLY A 5 -13.44 5.72 -20.57
CA GLY A 5 -13.61 5.10 -19.26
C GLY A 5 -13.34 6.08 -18.12
N LEU A 6 -14.19 6.00 -17.09
CA LEU A 6 -13.93 6.59 -15.79
C LEU A 6 -12.79 5.82 -15.10
N VAL A 7 -11.58 6.34 -15.21
CA VAL A 7 -10.53 6.07 -14.22
C VAL A 7 -10.84 6.92 -13.00
N HIS A 8 -11.45 6.33 -11.97
CA HIS A 8 -11.53 7.00 -10.67
C HIS A 8 -10.19 6.84 -9.95
N SER A 9 -9.22 7.64 -10.38
CA SER A 9 -8.01 7.95 -9.62
C SER A 9 -8.41 8.79 -8.41
N GLY A 10 -8.51 8.16 -7.24
CA GLY A 10 -8.94 8.83 -6.03
C GLY A 10 -8.21 8.31 -4.80
N PHE A 11 -7.06 8.93 -4.51
CA PHE A 11 -6.47 9.05 -3.19
C PHE A 11 -5.94 7.77 -2.52
N MET A 12 -4.77 7.31 -2.99
CA MET A 12 -3.82 6.63 -2.09
C MET A 12 -2.89 7.70 -1.51
N PRO A 13 -2.70 7.77 -0.18
CA PRO A 13 -1.75 8.70 0.41
C PRO A 13 -0.33 8.35 -0.05
N ASN A 14 0.31 9.29 -0.75
CA ASN A 14 1.74 9.26 -1.07
C ASN A 14 2.53 8.95 0.20
N PHE A 15 3.34 7.90 0.15
CA PHE A 15 4.20 7.51 1.25
C PHE A 15 5.65 7.53 0.78
N ILE A 16 6.17 8.64 0.24
CA ILE A 16 7.63 8.88 0.12
C ILE A 16 7.96 10.39 0.17
N ALA A 17 8.83 10.71 1.13
CA ALA A 17 9.86 11.75 1.24
C ALA A 17 9.53 13.23 0.99
N ASN A 18 9.62 14.01 2.07
CA ASN A 18 9.84 15.45 2.03
C ASN A 18 11.35 15.70 1.80
N GLU A 19 11.70 16.58 0.85
CA GLU A 19 13.04 17.16 0.72
C GLU A 19 13.26 18.17 1.87
N THR A 20 14.45 18.17 2.49
CA THR A 20 14.85 19.19 3.47
C THR A 20 15.92 20.12 2.89
N PRO A 21 15.80 21.45 3.04
CA PRO A 21 16.86 22.39 2.69
C PRO A 21 18.07 22.30 3.62
N SER A 22 19.24 22.53 3.04
CA SER A 22 20.56 22.72 3.66
C SER A 22 20.60 23.85 4.71
N HIS A 23 21.24 23.64 5.87
CA HIS A 23 22.52 24.26 6.29
C HIS A 23 22.87 23.87 7.75
N ASP A 24 24.10 23.41 7.94
CA ASP A 24 25.00 23.33 9.11
C ASP A 24 24.63 22.64 10.45
N ASN A 25 25.25 21.46 10.62
CA ASN A 25 26.21 21.08 11.67
C ASN A 25 25.87 21.32 13.16
N GLU A 26 25.33 20.30 13.83
CA GLU A 26 25.79 19.90 15.17
C GLU A 26 25.52 18.40 15.39
N GLU A 27 26.60 17.66 15.66
CA GLU A 27 26.63 16.21 15.82
C GLU A 27 25.89 15.75 17.09
N THR A 28 25.44 14.49 17.04
CA THR A 28 25.03 13.65 18.19
C THR A 28 23.53 13.56 18.50
N TYR A 29 22.72 13.02 17.58
CA TYR A 29 21.47 12.30 17.96
C TYR A 29 20.82 11.44 16.83
N ILE A 30 21.55 10.79 15.92
CA ILE A 30 20.91 10.04 14.81
C ILE A 30 21.53 8.66 14.60
N ASN A 31 21.05 7.67 15.35
CA ASN A 31 21.36 6.27 15.05
C ASN A 31 20.16 5.32 15.20
N ASP A 32 19.13 5.67 15.98
CA ASP A 32 18.02 4.73 16.25
C ASP A 32 16.87 4.80 15.23
N SER A 33 16.79 5.87 14.43
CA SER A 33 15.72 6.03 13.43
C SER A 33 16.04 5.43 12.06
N LEU A 34 17.29 5.02 11.79
CA LEU A 34 17.70 4.48 10.48
C LEU A 34 17.68 2.93 10.44
N SER A 35 17.57 2.26 11.59
CA SER A 35 17.59 0.79 11.65
C SER A 35 16.24 0.13 11.30
N PHE A 36 15.13 0.88 11.23
CA PHE A 36 13.82 0.32 10.88
C PHE A 36 13.69 -0.04 9.39
N VAL A 37 14.43 0.64 8.51
CA VAL A 37 14.34 0.43 7.06
C VAL A 37 14.96 -0.92 6.65
N SER A 38 15.87 -1.48 7.45
CA SER A 38 16.63 -2.70 7.12
C SER A 38 15.88 -4.02 7.39
N GLN A 39 14.73 -4.00 8.06
CA GLN A 39 14.04 -5.23 8.54
C GLN A 39 12.63 -5.38 7.97
N VAL A 40 12.31 -4.73 6.85
CA VAL A 40 11.03 -4.96 6.18
C VAL A 40 11.11 -6.30 5.47
N LYS A 41 10.59 -7.33 6.14
CA LYS A 41 10.41 -8.66 5.56
C LYS A 41 9.62 -8.55 4.25
N PRO A 42 9.97 -9.35 3.22
CA PRO A 42 9.22 -9.34 1.95
C PRO A 42 7.73 -9.52 2.20
N ILE A 43 6.89 -8.83 1.43
CA ILE A 43 5.44 -8.92 1.61
C ILE A 43 4.94 -10.35 1.44
N ALA A 44 5.59 -11.15 0.56
CA ALA A 44 5.28 -12.57 0.45
C ALA A 44 5.45 -13.31 1.77
N GLU A 45 6.49 -13.04 2.57
CA GLU A 45 6.70 -13.69 3.87
C GLU A 45 5.57 -13.36 4.86
N PHE A 46 5.02 -12.14 4.78
CA PHE A 46 3.86 -11.77 5.57
C PHE A 46 2.60 -12.52 5.12
N ILE A 47 2.35 -12.56 3.81
CA ILE A 47 1.17 -13.22 3.22
C ILE A 47 1.18 -14.72 3.52
N THR A 48 2.33 -15.38 3.37
CA THR A 48 2.48 -16.83 3.58
C THR A 48 2.30 -17.27 5.03
N LYS A 49 2.31 -16.36 6.01
CA LYS A 49 1.96 -16.66 7.40
C LYS A 49 0.48 -16.98 7.60
N PHE A 50 -0.36 -16.66 6.62
CA PHE A 50 -1.78 -16.95 6.65
C PHE A 50 -2.08 -18.19 5.82
N SER A 51 -2.71 -19.18 6.45
CA SER A 51 -3.18 -20.40 5.76
C SER A 51 -4.49 -20.21 4.98
N SER A 52 -5.09 -19.02 5.06
CA SER A 52 -6.35 -18.69 4.38
C SER A 52 -6.30 -17.29 3.81
N PHE A 53 -6.40 -17.20 2.48
CA PHE A 53 -6.48 -15.93 1.76
C PHE A 53 -7.69 -15.10 2.19
N SER A 54 -8.84 -15.74 2.39
CA SER A 54 -10.06 -15.07 2.87
C SER A 54 -9.88 -14.49 4.28
N LYS A 55 -9.14 -15.17 5.16
CA LYS A 55 -8.83 -14.66 6.50
C LYS A 55 -7.95 -13.42 6.44
N LEU A 56 -6.86 -13.47 5.66
CA LEU A 56 -5.96 -12.34 5.44
C LEU A 56 -6.72 -11.13 4.88
N THR A 57 -7.52 -11.34 3.83
CA THR A 57 -8.32 -10.29 3.18
C THR A 57 -9.28 -9.62 4.16
N ARG A 58 -9.98 -10.39 4.99
CA ARG A 58 -10.89 -9.85 6.02
C ARG A 58 -10.14 -9.02 7.06
N ILE A 59 -8.98 -9.49 7.51
CA ILE A 59 -8.15 -8.75 8.48
C ILE A 59 -7.73 -7.40 7.90
N LEU A 60 -7.19 -7.38 6.68
CA LEU A 60 -6.78 -6.14 6.01
C LEU A 60 -7.96 -5.19 5.77
N ALA A 61 -9.13 -5.71 5.37
CA ALA A 61 -10.33 -4.92 5.22
C ALA A 61 -10.76 -4.25 6.54
N TYR A 62 -10.66 -4.94 7.67
CA TYR A 62 -10.90 -4.33 8.98
C TYR A 62 -9.85 -3.27 9.35
N CYS A 63 -8.57 -3.48 9.01
CA CYS A 63 -7.53 -2.46 9.20
C CYS A 63 -7.86 -1.19 8.40
N PHE A 64 -8.28 -1.32 7.14
CA PHE A 64 -8.71 -0.19 6.33
C PHE A 64 -9.93 0.52 6.90
N ARG A 65 -10.95 -0.24 7.33
CA ARG A 65 -12.12 0.34 8.00
C ARG A 65 -11.73 1.12 9.24
N PHE A 66 -10.83 0.57 10.06
CA PHE A 66 -10.34 1.24 11.27
C PHE A 66 -9.70 2.59 10.93
N VAL A 67 -8.76 2.59 9.97
CA VAL A 67 -8.10 3.82 9.51
C VAL A 67 -9.12 4.82 8.96
N ASN A 68 -10.08 4.37 8.14
CA ASN A 68 -11.12 5.22 7.60
C ASN A 68 -11.98 5.85 8.71
N ASN A 69 -12.41 5.05 9.68
CA ASN A 69 -13.28 5.49 10.77
C ASN A 69 -12.60 6.51 11.71
N ILE A 70 -11.27 6.43 11.86
CA ILE A 70 -10.49 7.44 12.58
C ILE A 70 -10.37 8.72 11.75
N ARG A 71 -10.09 8.61 10.45
CA ARG A 71 -9.91 9.76 9.55
C ARG A 71 -11.22 10.50 9.25
N SER A 72 -12.35 9.80 9.25
CA SER A 72 -13.68 10.36 8.93
C SER A 72 -14.70 10.06 10.03
N PRO A 73 -14.63 10.73 11.20
CA PRO A 73 -15.47 10.42 12.35
C PRO A 73 -16.99 10.59 12.11
N SER A 74 -17.37 11.42 11.13
CA SER A 74 -18.76 11.68 10.76
C SER A 74 -19.38 10.61 9.85
N LYS A 75 -18.57 9.75 9.22
CA LYS A 75 -19.00 8.67 8.31
C LYS A 75 -18.34 7.35 8.70
N LYS A 76 -18.70 6.85 9.87
CA LYS A 76 -18.16 5.58 10.37
C LYS A 76 -18.88 4.41 9.73
N PHE A 77 -18.09 3.43 9.30
CA PHE A 77 -18.60 2.14 8.88
C PHE A 77 -18.68 1.19 10.10
N SER A 78 -19.79 0.48 10.22
CA SER A 78 -20.06 -0.51 11.26
C SER A 78 -20.78 -1.73 10.68
N GLY A 79 -20.85 -2.82 11.43
CA GLY A 79 -21.51 -4.06 10.99
C GLY A 79 -20.59 -4.96 10.14
N PRO A 80 -21.15 -5.88 9.33
CA PRO A 80 -20.36 -6.75 8.47
C PRO A 80 -19.49 -5.99 7.46
N LEU A 81 -18.39 -6.61 7.01
CA LEU A 81 -17.60 -6.12 5.89
C LEU A 81 -18.42 -6.15 4.60
N THR A 82 -18.39 -5.06 3.85
CA THR A 82 -18.99 -4.99 2.52
C THR A 82 -18.10 -5.69 1.49
N ALA A 83 -18.69 -6.10 0.36
CA ALA A 83 -17.92 -6.65 -0.76
C ALA A 83 -16.86 -5.66 -1.26
N ALA A 84 -17.18 -4.36 -1.28
CA ALA A 84 -16.25 -3.32 -1.69
C ALA A 84 -15.00 -3.25 -0.80
N GLU A 85 -15.16 -3.36 0.52
CA GLU A 85 -14.02 -3.37 1.45
C GLU A 85 -13.14 -4.61 1.28
N LEU A 86 -13.74 -5.76 0.97
CA LEU A 86 -12.99 -6.98 0.67
C LEU A 86 -12.19 -6.83 -0.63
N VAL A 87 -12.80 -6.29 -1.69
CA VAL A 87 -12.14 -6.05 -2.99
C VAL A 87 -10.96 -5.08 -2.83
N VAL A 88 -11.11 -4.01 -2.04
CA VAL A 88 -10.01 -3.07 -1.78
C VAL A 88 -8.85 -3.77 -1.05
N ALA A 89 -9.14 -4.62 -0.06
CA ALA A 89 -8.12 -5.41 0.63
C ALA A 89 -7.43 -6.41 -0.29
N GLU A 90 -8.20 -7.14 -1.10
CA GLU A 90 -7.70 -8.10 -2.08
C GLU A 90 -6.78 -7.44 -3.11
N ASN A 91 -7.21 -6.32 -3.68
CA ASN A 91 -6.43 -5.57 -4.65
C ASN A 91 -5.08 -5.12 -4.08
N LEU A 92 -5.03 -4.69 -2.81
CA LEU A 92 -3.76 -4.35 -2.19
C LEU A 92 -2.83 -5.57 -2.12
N ILE A 93 -3.33 -6.72 -1.68
CA ILE A 93 -2.51 -7.93 -1.56
C ILE A 93 -1.93 -8.31 -2.93
N ILE A 94 -2.77 -8.32 -3.96
CA ILE A 94 -2.38 -8.64 -5.34
C ILE A 94 -1.34 -7.64 -5.83
N GLN A 95 -1.58 -6.34 -5.67
CA GLN A 95 -0.67 -5.29 -6.10
C GLN A 95 0.70 -5.44 -5.44
N LEU A 96 0.75 -5.72 -4.12
CA LEU A 96 2.01 -5.87 -3.41
C LEU A 96 2.78 -7.13 -3.87
N LEU A 97 2.09 -8.24 -4.11
CA LEU A 97 2.71 -9.44 -4.68
C LEU A 97 3.22 -9.20 -6.09
N GLN A 98 2.44 -8.50 -6.93
CA GLN A 98 2.85 -8.17 -8.28
C GLN A 98 4.09 -7.27 -8.30
N GLU A 99 4.13 -6.25 -7.45
CA GLU A 99 5.29 -5.36 -7.34
C GLU A 99 6.55 -6.11 -6.88
N GLN A 100 6.39 -7.13 -6.04
CA GLN A 100 7.50 -7.97 -5.59
C GLN A 100 7.99 -8.92 -6.69
N GLU A 101 7.09 -9.69 -7.29
CA GLU A 101 7.43 -10.78 -8.23
C GLU A 101 7.73 -10.28 -9.65
N PHE A 102 7.05 -9.22 -10.09
CA PHE A 102 7.13 -8.67 -11.45
C PHE A 102 7.72 -7.26 -11.47
N SER A 103 8.63 -6.96 -10.53
CA SER A 103 9.21 -5.62 -10.38
C SER A 103 9.85 -5.10 -11.68
N VAL A 104 10.51 -5.98 -12.44
CA VAL A 104 11.18 -5.64 -13.70
C VAL A 104 10.16 -5.36 -14.80
N GLU A 105 9.20 -6.26 -15.00
CA GLU A 105 8.14 -6.14 -16.00
C GLU A 105 7.31 -4.88 -15.75
N ILE A 106 6.90 -4.66 -14.49
CA ILE A 106 6.16 -3.46 -14.09
C ILE A 106 7.00 -2.20 -14.38
N HIS A 107 8.29 -2.20 -14.06
CA HIS A 107 9.18 -1.07 -14.34
C HIS A 107 9.30 -0.78 -15.85
N ILE A 108 9.42 -1.82 -16.67
CA ILE A 108 9.50 -1.73 -18.13
C ILE A 108 8.17 -1.22 -18.71
N LEU A 109 7.04 -1.78 -18.28
CA LEU A 109 5.71 -1.39 -18.72
C LEU A 109 5.37 0.05 -18.33
N ARG A 110 5.74 0.50 -17.13
CA ARG A 110 5.62 1.91 -16.70
C ARG A 110 6.42 2.87 -17.59
N LYS A 111 7.45 2.38 -18.27
CA LYS A 111 8.25 3.12 -19.27
C LYS A 111 7.75 2.95 -20.70
N ASN A 112 6.59 2.34 -20.92
CA ASN A 112 6.01 2.03 -22.23
C ASN A 112 6.95 1.24 -23.14
N LYS A 113 7.72 0.31 -22.57
CA LYS A 113 8.61 -0.59 -23.31
C LYS A 113 7.99 -2.00 -23.42
N PRO A 114 8.34 -2.78 -24.46
CA PRO A 114 7.85 -4.14 -24.60
C PRO A 114 8.40 -5.05 -23.49
N LEU A 115 7.65 -6.11 -23.15
CA LEU A 115 8.07 -7.13 -22.20
C LEU A 115 9.29 -7.91 -22.72
N PRO A 116 10.14 -8.44 -21.83
CA PRO A 116 11.24 -9.35 -22.18
C PRO A 116 10.78 -10.63 -22.88
#